data_AF-A0A6L7MF12-F1
#
_entry.id   AF-A0A6L7MF12-F1
#
_cell.length_a   1.000
_cell.length_b   1.000
_cell.length_c   1.000
_cell.angle_alpha   90.00
_cell.angle_beta   90.00
_cell.angle_gamma   90.00
#
_symmetry.space_group_name_H-M   'P 1'
#
loop_
_entity.id
_entity.type
_entity.pdbx_description
1 polymer ?
#
loop_
_entity_poly.entity_id
_entity_poly.type
_entity_poly.pdbx_seq_one_letter_code
_entity_poly.pdbx_strand_id
1 'polypeptide(L)' 'MAETISLEEFRALTNRVGLELTDDELEHLKPMYEHFLEPVARMNALDLDVEDLAVVFSPGWGPEV' A
#
# COMPACT_ATOMS: atom_id res chain seq x y z
N MET A 1 -6.09 16.35 4.11
CA MET A 1 -7.09 15.27 4.30
C MET A 1 -6.76 14.22 3.27
N ALA A 2 -6.68 12.94 3.64
CA ALA A 2 -6.43 11.89 2.65
C ALA A 2 -7.60 11.86 1.66
N GLU A 3 -7.29 11.90 0.37
CA GLU A 3 -8.31 12.00 -0.69
C GLU A 3 -9.04 10.66 -0.80
N THR A 4 -10.34 10.69 -0.53
CA THR A 4 -11.19 9.49 -0.60
C THR A 4 -11.53 9.23 -2.07
N ILE A 5 -11.25 8.02 -2.56
CA ILE A 5 -11.56 7.63 -3.94
C ILE A 5 -13.02 7.19 -4.08
N SER A 6 -13.56 7.29 -5.29
CA SER A 6 -14.88 6.76 -5.65
C SER A 6 -14.90 5.22 -5.67
N LEU A 7 -16.10 4.63 -5.71
CA LEU A 7 -16.27 3.18 -5.81
C LEU A 7 -15.76 2.64 -7.16
N GLU A 8 -15.91 3.41 -8.25
CA GLU A 8 -15.38 3.06 -9.58
C GLU A 8 -13.85 3.04 -9.59
N GLU A 9 -13.20 4.04 -8.98
CA GLU A 9 -11.74 4.08 -8.86
C GLU A 9 -11.23 2.91 -8.00
N PHE A 10 -11.96 2.59 -6.92
CA PHE A 10 -11.62 1.44 -6.09
C PHE A 10 -11.75 0.12 -6.85
N ARG A 11 -12.82 -0.06 -7.64
CA ARG A 11 -12.99 -1.21 -8.54
C ARG A 11 -11.85 -1.34 -9.54
N ALA A 12 -11.38 -0.22 -10.11
CA ALA A 12 -10.24 -0.24 -11.01
C ALA A 12 -8.94 -0.70 -10.31
N LEU A 13 -8.72 -0.30 -9.06
CA LEU A 13 -7.58 -0.74 -8.24
C LEU A 13 -7.62 -2.23 -7.92
N THR A 14 -8.77 -2.74 -7.48
CA THR A 14 -8.91 -4.17 -7.16
C THR A 14 -8.75 -5.04 -8.40
N ASN A 15 -9.29 -4.62 -9.54
CA ASN A 15 -9.09 -5.32 -10.81
C ASN A 15 -7.62 -5.37 -11.24
N ARG A 16 -6.85 -4.29 -10.99
CA ARG A 16 -5.41 -4.24 -11.34
C ARG A 16 -4.58 -5.30 -10.59
N VAL A 17 -5.01 -5.68 -9.40
CA VAL A 17 -4.36 -6.73 -8.59
C VAL A 17 -4.99 -8.12 -8.80
N GLY A 18 -5.91 -8.25 -9.77
CA GLY A 18 -6.58 -9.51 -10.10
C GLY A 18 -7.74 -9.88 -9.18
N LEU A 19 -8.28 -8.93 -8.42
CA LEU A 19 -9.47 -9.13 -7.58
C LEU A 19 -10.72 -8.70 -8.34
N GLU A 20 -11.47 -9.69 -8.81
CA GLU A 20 -12.81 -9.49 -9.40
C GLU A 20 -13.87 -9.54 -8.29
N LEU A 21 -14.24 -8.37 -7.78
CA LEU A 21 -15.19 -8.23 -6.67
C LEU A 21 -16.57 -7.74 -7.15
N THR A 22 -17.61 -8.21 -6.49
CA THR A 22 -18.99 -7.71 -6.61
C THR A 22 -19.12 -6.31 -6.00
N ASP A 23 -20.21 -5.59 -6.30
CA ASP A 23 -20.46 -4.27 -5.69
C ASP A 23 -20.56 -4.36 -4.16
N ASP A 24 -21.28 -5.35 -3.64
CA ASP A 24 -21.43 -5.56 -2.18
C ASP A 24 -20.07 -5.79 -1.50
N GLU A 25 -19.18 -6.58 -2.12
CA GLU A 25 -17.83 -6.84 -1.60
C GLU A 25 -16.95 -5.58 -1.66
N LEU A 26 -17.08 -4.78 -2.72
CA LEU A 26 -16.36 -3.51 -2.83
C LEU A 26 -16.82 -2.51 -1.78
N GLU A 27 -18.13 -2.38 -1.56
CA GLU A 27 -18.71 -1.52 -0.52
C GLU A 27 -18.26 -1.95 0.87
N HIS A 28 -18.10 -3.26 1.10
CA HIS A 28 -17.60 -3.78 2.37
C HIS A 28 -16.09 -3.56 2.55
N LEU A 29 -15.30 -3.71 1.50
CA LEU A 29 -13.83 -3.63 1.56
C LEU A 29 -13.29 -2.19 1.54
N LYS A 30 -13.99 -1.28 0.84
CA LYS A 30 -13.56 0.12 0.66
C LYS A 30 -13.29 0.87 1.97
N PRO A 31 -14.13 0.76 3.02
CA PRO A 31 -13.85 1.40 4.31
C PRO A 31 -12.53 0.93 4.95
N MET A 32 -12.16 -0.34 4.77
CA MET A 32 -10.86 -0.84 5.25
C MET A 32 -9.71 -0.21 4.48
N TYR A 33 -9.82 -0.11 3.15
CA TYR A 33 -8.82 0.57 2.33
C TYR A 33 -8.66 2.05 2.75
N GLU A 34 -9.77 2.75 2.95
CA GLU A 34 -9.78 4.15 3.37
C GLU A 34 -9.15 4.38 4.73
N HIS A 35 -9.33 3.44 5.67
CA HIS A 35 -8.72 3.50 6.98
C HIS A 35 -7.19 3.58 6.91
N PHE A 36 -6.56 2.95 5.91
CA PHE A 36 -5.11 2.96 5.74
C PHE A 36 -4.57 4.16 4.97
N LEU A 37 -5.41 4.97 4.32
CA LEU A 37 -4.94 6.11 3.52
C LEU A 37 -4.18 7.14 4.36
N GLU A 38 -4.65 7.46 5.56
CA GLU A 38 -4.00 8.44 6.43
C GLU A 38 -2.67 7.94 7.02
N PRO A 39 -2.56 6.72 7.57
CA PRO A 39 -1.28 6.13 7.94
C PRO A 39 -0.27 6.08 6.79
N VAL A 40 -0.70 5.64 5.59
CA VAL A 40 0.16 5.57 4.40
C VAL A 40 0.63 6.96 3.97
N ALA A 41 -0.25 7.96 3.98
CA ALA A 41 0.12 9.34 3.67
C ALA A 41 1.15 9.89 4.66
N ARG A 42 1.02 9.57 5.96
CA ARG A 42 2.01 9.95 6.98
C ARG A 42 3.37 9.28 6.75
N MET A 43 3.38 7.99 6.40
CA MET A 43 4.63 7.29 6.06
C MET A 43 5.32 7.89 4.84
N ASN A 44 4.56 8.21 3.80
CA ASN A 44 5.11 8.82 2.57
C ASN A 44 5.54 10.28 2.74
N ALA A 45 5.09 10.95 3.80
CA ALA A 45 5.49 12.31 4.13
C ALA A 45 6.77 12.39 4.98
N LEU A 46 7.36 11.24 5.35
CA LEU A 46 8.64 11.22 6.05
C LEU A 46 9.73 11.72 5.12
N ASP A 47 10.42 12.77 5.55
CA ASP A 47 11.64 13.26 4.91
C ASP A 47 12.79 12.36 5.38
N LEU A 48 13.17 11.40 4.53
CA LEU A 48 14.27 10.49 4.78
C LEU A 48 15.53 11.09 4.13
N ASP A 49 16.50 11.47 4.94
CA ASP A 49 17.77 11.98 4.43
C ASP A 49 18.57 10.84 3.76
N VAL A 50 19.53 11.19 2.90
CA VAL A 50 20.29 10.22 2.07
C VAL A 50 20.98 9.13 2.92
N GLU A 51 21.31 9.44 4.17
CA GLU A 51 21.95 8.54 5.13
C GLU A 51 20.97 7.51 5.73
N ASP A 52 19.66 7.80 5.78
CA ASP A 52 18.62 6.89 6.32
C ASP A 52 18.17 5.81 5.33
N LEU A 53 18.44 6.00 4.03
CA LEU A 53 18.12 5.04 2.96
C LEU A 53 19.20 3.96 2.78
N ALA A 54 20.38 4.14 3.40
CA ALA A 54 21.54 3.28 3.22
C ALA A 54 21.47 2.00 4.08
N VAL A 55 20.39 1.23 3.97
CA VAL A 55 20.41 -0.15 4.46
C VAL A 55 21.07 -1.01 3.39
N VAL A 56 22.37 -1.28 3.57
CA VAL A 56 23.08 -2.27 2.76
C VAL A 56 22.54 -3.66 3.11
N PHE A 57 21.61 -4.16 2.29
CA PHE A 57 21.22 -5.56 2.35
C PHE A 57 22.43 -6.42 2.00
N SER A 58 22.99 -7.10 3.00
CA SER A 58 24.04 -8.09 2.80
C SER A 58 23.39 -9.47 2.75
N PRO A 59 23.09 -10.01 1.56
CA PRO A 59 22.55 -11.36 1.43
C PRO A 59 23.55 -12.33 2.05
N GLY A 60 23.24 -12.88 3.23
CA GLY A 60 24.02 -13.92 3.90
C GLY A 60 23.94 -15.27 3.20
N TRP A 61 24.04 -15.30 1.88
CA TRP A 61 24.06 -16.51 1.07
C TRP A 61 25.52 -16.93 0.85
N GLY A 62 26.16 -17.37 1.93
CA GLY A 62 27.39 -18.16 1.88
C GLY A 62 27.06 -19.58 2.35
N PRO A 63 27.66 -20.64 1.76
CA PRO A 63 27.45 -21.99 2.25
C PRO A 63 27.95 -22.08 3.70
N GLU A 64 27.12 -22.60 4.60
CA GLU A 64 27.58 -23.04 5.92
C GLU A 64 28.69 -24.08 5.71
N VAL A 65 29.90 -23.75 6.15
CA VAL A 65 31.06 -24.66 6.18
C VAL A 65 30.95 -25.63 7.34
#